data_AF-A0A6M1M758-F1
#
_entry.id   AF-A0A6M1M758-F1
#
_cell.length_a   1.000
_cell.length_b   1.000
_cell.length_c   1.000
_cell.angle_alpha   90.00
_cell.angle_beta   90.00
_cell.angle_gamma   90.00
#
_symmetry.space_group_name_H-M   'P 1'
#
loop_
_entity.id
_entity.type
_entity.pdbx_description
1 polymer ?
#
loop_
_entity_poly.entity_id
_entity_poly.type
_entity_poly.pdbx_seq_one_letter_code
_entity_poly.pdbx_strand_id
1 'polypeptide(L)'
;MTSEPDDIERVPLGSLKRYLATAGWRRHALRSGLELFALGPEDDEIEIILPGTSHARDAQVRIGQALRTLTALEDRDRTAVVAAIRAISYDLIKSRLPDSVIRHDTIKLGTAEEFIRRMARLLAASAHAELHASAYFTCVDGVAQRYAEECRFGHTFRGSFGFTVESPVGPNTIMPGEAAPPAPPLERRTVQRLARGLRLIEGAIAHEDPSEIVRGYEVGLNANACEELAALVEVPHAGEVRLDIVFSPEWGVPEDVGAAPSFEIRHALSAEIMREAAKALRHSDDERRRTIVGLIRTLHSNENPSDLFSISGTQDVIVEWASEEHGLIRVRVSLPPEEYLQAVDAHKTGRMVSIHGELKPPGRFWRLENPRDFTLL
;
A
#
# COMPACT_ATOMS: atom_id res chain seq x y z
N MET A 1 -8.55 26.23 29.26
CA MET A 1 -9.63 26.95 28.53
C MET A 1 -9.06 27.76 27.36
N THR A 2 -8.36 27.11 26.42
CA THR A 2 -7.84 27.72 25.17
C THR A 2 -7.73 26.68 24.04
N SER A 3 -8.62 25.67 24.01
CA SER A 3 -8.58 24.56 23.04
C SER A 3 -9.47 24.75 21.80
N GLU A 4 -10.37 25.72 21.78
CA GLU A 4 -11.39 25.83 20.72
C GLU A 4 -10.89 26.18 19.30
N PRO A 5 -9.88 27.05 19.10
CA PRO A 5 -9.42 27.41 17.76
C PRO A 5 -8.60 26.31 17.08
N ASP A 6 -7.75 25.63 17.84
CA ASP A 6 -6.77 24.65 17.34
C ASP A 6 -7.44 23.40 16.74
N ASP A 7 -8.55 22.95 17.35
CA ASP A 7 -9.27 21.77 16.88
C ASP A 7 -10.02 22.00 15.55
N ILE A 8 -10.40 23.25 15.21
CA ILE A 8 -11.09 23.58 13.95
C ILE A 8 -10.12 23.49 12.77
N GLU A 9 -8.91 24.02 12.94
CA GLU A 9 -7.87 24.00 11.90
C GLU A 9 -7.43 22.57 11.56
N ARG A 10 -7.62 21.63 12.50
CA ARG A 10 -7.28 20.21 12.36
C ARG A 10 -8.31 19.39 11.59
N VAL A 11 -9.43 19.97 11.16
CA VAL A 11 -10.48 19.26 10.41
C VAL A 11 -10.44 19.65 8.94
N PRO A 12 -9.95 18.76 8.04
CA PRO A 12 -10.05 19.00 6.61
C PRO A 12 -11.51 18.96 6.17
N LEU A 13 -11.98 20.03 5.51
CA LEU A 13 -13.36 20.16 5.05
C LEU A 13 -13.82 18.97 4.20
N GLY A 14 -12.95 18.44 3.34
CA GLY A 14 -13.25 17.27 2.51
C GLY A 14 -13.52 16.01 3.34
N SER A 15 -12.73 15.77 4.40
CA SER A 15 -12.95 14.65 5.32
C SER A 15 -14.26 14.80 6.07
N LEU A 16 -14.61 16.02 6.51
CA LEU A 16 -15.89 16.29 7.19
C LEU A 16 -17.10 16.00 6.28
N LYS A 17 -17.06 16.45 5.02
CA LYS A 17 -18.14 16.17 4.06
C LYS A 17 -18.32 14.67 3.82
N ARG A 18 -17.21 13.94 3.70
CA ARG A 18 -17.22 12.48 3.53
C ARG A 18 -17.71 11.76 4.78
N TYR A 19 -17.27 12.19 5.96
CA TYR A 19 -17.76 11.68 7.25
C TYR A 19 -19.28 11.77 7.36
N LEU A 20 -19.86 12.94 7.02
CA LEU A 20 -21.30 13.13 7.00
C LEU A 20 -21.98 12.18 6.01
N ALA A 21 -21.43 12.04 4.80
CA ALA A 21 -21.99 11.11 3.80
C ALA A 21 -21.96 9.64 4.29
N THR A 22 -20.85 9.18 4.89
CA THR A 22 -20.73 7.83 5.46
C THR A 22 -21.69 7.62 6.65
N ALA A 23 -21.96 8.67 7.43
CA ALA A 23 -22.91 8.65 8.53
C ALA A 23 -24.39 8.74 8.07
N GLY A 24 -24.66 8.75 6.76
CA GLY A 24 -26.02 8.72 6.20
C GLY A 24 -26.67 10.10 5.99
N TRP A 25 -25.90 11.19 6.07
CA TRP A 25 -26.42 12.54 5.81
C TRP A 25 -26.68 12.75 4.32
N ARG A 26 -27.86 13.29 3.98
CA ARG A 26 -28.23 13.64 2.61
C ARG A 26 -27.63 14.97 2.21
N ARG A 27 -26.90 15.02 1.09
CA ARG A 27 -26.21 16.21 0.59
C ARG A 27 -27.05 16.93 -0.47
N HIS A 28 -27.27 18.23 -0.29
CA HIS A 28 -27.95 19.11 -1.22
C HIS A 28 -27.08 20.34 -1.54
N ALA A 29 -26.82 20.58 -2.82
CA ALA A 29 -26.12 21.78 -3.27
C ALA A 29 -27.05 23.01 -3.22
N LEU A 30 -26.60 24.10 -2.60
CA LEU A 30 -27.35 25.35 -2.53
C LEU A 30 -26.84 26.33 -3.61
N ARG A 31 -27.74 27.19 -4.09
CA ARG A 31 -27.40 28.22 -5.12
C ARG A 31 -26.32 29.21 -4.67
N SER A 32 -26.10 29.35 -3.36
CA SER A 32 -25.08 30.20 -2.74
C SER A 32 -23.66 29.63 -2.84
N GLY A 33 -23.46 28.43 -3.39
CA GLY A 33 -22.18 27.72 -3.35
C GLY A 33 -21.90 27.04 -2.00
N LEU A 34 -22.89 27.02 -1.11
CA LEU A 34 -22.90 26.24 0.12
C LEU A 34 -23.50 24.85 -0.14
N GLU A 35 -23.28 23.95 0.80
CA GLU A 35 -23.81 22.60 0.78
C GLU A 35 -24.56 22.33 2.08
N LEU A 36 -25.80 21.88 1.95
CA LEU A 36 -26.62 21.43 3.07
C LEU A 36 -26.47 19.92 3.23
N PHE A 37 -26.20 19.49 4.45
CA PHE A 37 -26.23 18.10 4.87
C PHE A 37 -27.40 17.95 5.85
N ALA A 38 -28.31 17.03 5.57
CA ALA A 38 -29.49 16.78 6.40
C ALA A 38 -29.54 15.32 6.90
N LEU A 39 -29.93 15.14 8.16
CA LEU A 39 -30.13 13.82 8.78
C LEU A 39 -31.47 13.78 9.52
N GLY A 40 -32.29 12.76 9.22
CA GLY A 40 -33.62 12.60 9.81
C GLY A 40 -34.76 12.65 8.79
N PRO A 41 -36.02 12.55 9.26
CA PRO A 41 -37.23 12.72 8.44
C PRO A 41 -37.45 14.20 8.08
N GLU A 42 -38.05 14.48 6.92
CA GLU A 42 -38.19 15.85 6.35
C GLU A 42 -38.83 16.89 7.30
N ASP A 43 -39.72 16.46 8.19
CA ASP A 43 -40.41 17.34 9.13
C ASP A 43 -39.61 17.68 10.40
N ASP A 44 -38.48 17.00 10.65
CA ASP A 44 -37.59 17.19 11.82
C ASP A 44 -36.14 16.84 11.47
N GLU A 45 -35.59 17.48 10.44
CA GLU A 45 -34.22 17.26 10.00
C GLU A 45 -33.21 18.05 10.84
N ILE A 46 -32.11 17.39 11.19
CA ILE A 46 -30.91 18.06 11.67
C ILE A 46 -30.12 18.52 10.46
N GLU A 47 -29.79 19.81 10.43
CA GLU A 47 -29.11 20.44 9.30
C GLU A 47 -27.68 20.89 9.66
N ILE A 48 -26.74 20.63 8.76
CA ILE A 48 -25.38 21.16 8.79
C ILE A 48 -25.10 21.83 7.44
N ILE A 49 -24.72 23.10 7.47
CA ILE A 49 -24.35 23.86 6.26
C ILE A 49 -22.84 24.05 6.20
N LEU A 50 -22.22 23.51 5.17
CA LEU A 50 -20.78 23.60 4.92
C LEU A 50 -20.48 24.44 3.67
N PRO A 51 -19.32 25.12 3.62
CA PRO A 51 -18.91 25.82 2.42
C PRO A 51 -18.54 24.83 1.30
N GLY A 52 -18.68 25.25 0.03
CA GLY A 52 -18.19 24.48 -1.11
C GLY A 52 -16.68 24.24 -1.06
N THR A 53 -15.90 25.22 -0.60
CA THR A 53 -14.43 25.18 -0.57
C THR A 53 -13.86 25.58 0.79
N SER A 54 -12.65 25.12 1.12
CA SER A 54 -11.94 25.48 2.34
C SER A 54 -11.45 26.94 2.36
N HIS A 55 -11.42 27.60 1.21
CA HIS A 55 -11.01 29.00 1.07
C HIS A 55 -12.15 30.01 1.32
N ALA A 56 -13.36 29.55 1.61
CA ALA A 56 -14.47 30.43 1.95
C ALA A 56 -14.21 31.18 3.27
N ARG A 57 -14.58 32.47 3.33
CA ARG A 57 -14.32 33.32 4.51
C ARG A 57 -14.96 32.80 5.79
N ASP A 58 -16.09 32.11 5.67
CA ASP A 58 -16.87 31.57 6.78
C ASP A 58 -16.59 30.08 7.06
N ALA A 59 -15.57 29.49 6.40
CA ALA A 59 -15.29 28.06 6.50
C ALA A 59 -15.02 27.60 7.95
N GLN A 60 -14.15 28.29 8.67
CA GLN A 60 -13.83 27.93 10.06
C GLN A 60 -15.06 28.03 10.98
N VAL A 61 -15.89 29.05 10.81
CA VAL A 61 -17.11 29.24 11.60
C VAL A 61 -18.09 28.09 11.37
N ARG A 62 -18.30 27.71 10.11
CA ARG A 62 -19.21 26.61 9.72
C ARG A 62 -18.68 25.25 10.15
N ILE A 63 -17.38 24.98 10.03
CA ILE A 63 -16.76 23.76 10.55
C ILE A 63 -16.95 23.71 12.08
N GLY A 64 -16.72 24.81 12.79
CA GLY A 64 -16.96 24.88 14.24
C GLY A 64 -18.41 24.63 14.63
N GLN A 65 -19.38 25.14 13.86
CA GLN A 65 -20.81 24.84 14.04
C GLN A 65 -21.11 23.36 13.81
N ALA A 66 -20.64 22.80 12.69
CA ALA A 66 -20.82 21.38 12.37
C ALA A 66 -20.26 20.47 13.48
N LEU A 67 -19.06 20.77 14.00
CA LEU A 67 -18.47 20.01 15.10
C LEU A 67 -19.33 20.07 16.37
N ARG A 68 -19.89 21.24 16.72
CA ARG A 68 -20.80 21.35 17.88
C ARG A 68 -22.05 20.51 17.69
N THR A 69 -22.65 20.55 16.50
CA THR A 69 -23.82 19.72 16.16
C THR A 69 -23.49 18.23 16.27
N LEU A 70 -22.38 17.79 15.68
CA LEU A 70 -21.95 16.39 15.73
C LEU A 70 -21.61 15.92 17.15
N THR A 71 -20.92 16.74 17.93
CA THR A 71 -20.60 16.46 19.34
C THR A 71 -21.87 16.24 20.16
N ALA A 72 -22.87 17.11 19.98
CA ALA A 72 -24.16 17.02 20.68
C ALA A 72 -25.01 15.84 20.19
N LEU A 73 -25.00 15.56 18.89
CA LEU A 73 -25.78 14.48 18.28
C LEU A 73 -25.23 13.10 18.61
N GLU A 74 -23.90 12.94 18.56
CA GLU A 74 -23.24 11.65 18.78
C GLU A 74 -22.95 11.35 20.26
N ASP A 75 -23.18 12.31 21.16
CA ASP A 75 -22.81 12.23 22.59
C ASP A 75 -21.34 11.83 22.80
N ARG A 76 -20.45 12.46 22.01
CA ARG A 76 -19.00 12.20 22.03
C ARG A 76 -18.24 13.48 22.28
N ASP A 77 -17.08 13.38 22.93
CA ASP A 77 -16.23 14.54 23.09
C ASP A 77 -15.72 15.04 21.72
N ARG A 78 -15.44 16.35 21.66
CA ARG A 78 -15.03 17.01 20.43
C ARG A 78 -13.75 16.42 19.84
N THR A 79 -12.79 15.99 20.66
CA THR A 79 -11.54 15.40 20.19
C THR A 79 -11.78 14.05 19.51
N ALA A 80 -12.69 13.23 20.06
CA ALA A 80 -13.10 11.96 19.47
C ALA A 80 -13.83 12.16 18.12
N VAL A 81 -14.70 13.17 18.01
CA VAL A 81 -15.38 13.51 16.75
C VAL A 81 -14.36 13.97 15.70
N VAL A 82 -13.43 14.86 16.06
CA VAL A 82 -12.34 15.31 15.15
C VAL A 82 -11.48 14.13 14.69
N ALA A 83 -11.11 13.23 15.60
CA ALA A 83 -10.34 12.03 15.26
C ALA A 83 -11.11 11.10 14.31
N ALA A 84 -12.42 10.92 14.52
CA ALA A 84 -13.26 10.11 13.64
C ALA A 84 -13.40 10.72 12.24
N ILE A 85 -13.60 12.04 12.14
CA ILE A 85 -13.64 12.74 10.85
C ILE A 85 -12.31 12.57 10.10
N ARG A 86 -11.17 12.67 10.80
CA ARG A 86 -9.86 12.47 10.17
C ARG A 86 -9.66 11.02 9.72
N ALA A 87 -10.08 10.04 10.52
CA ALA A 87 -9.93 8.61 10.22
C ALA A 87 -10.60 8.17 8.92
N ILE A 88 -11.59 8.91 8.41
CA ILE A 88 -12.18 8.67 7.08
C ILE A 88 -11.14 8.72 5.95
N SER A 89 -10.10 9.53 6.09
CA SER A 89 -9.08 9.73 5.04
C SER A 89 -7.85 8.85 5.18
N TYR A 90 -7.76 8.01 6.22
CA TYR A 90 -6.53 7.26 6.50
C TYR A 90 -6.79 5.86 7.03
N ASP A 91 -5.95 4.93 6.61
CA ASP A 91 -5.68 3.72 7.37
C ASP A 91 -4.58 4.03 8.39
N LEU A 92 -4.75 3.58 9.63
CA LEU A 92 -3.83 3.85 10.72
C LEU A 92 -3.03 2.60 11.05
N ILE A 93 -1.71 2.72 11.07
CA ILE A 93 -0.80 1.69 11.57
C ILE A 93 -0.24 2.20 12.88
N LYS A 94 -0.63 1.58 13.98
CA LYS A 94 -0.23 1.96 15.33
C LYS A 94 0.78 0.96 15.83
N SER A 95 1.85 1.46 16.42
CA SER A 95 2.83 0.66 17.11
C SER A 95 3.08 1.22 18.49
N ARG A 96 3.46 0.38 19.45
CA ARG A 96 3.87 0.83 20.77
C ARG A 96 5.26 0.28 21.06
N LEU A 97 6.19 1.17 21.41
CA LEU A 97 7.47 0.73 21.96
C LEU A 97 7.24 0.13 23.35
N PRO A 98 7.97 -0.93 23.69
CA PRO A 98 7.82 -1.58 24.98
C PRO A 98 8.46 -0.75 26.10
N ASP A 99 7.96 -0.98 27.32
CA ASP A 99 8.32 -0.20 28.51
C ASP A 99 9.82 -0.25 28.83
N SER A 100 10.53 -1.30 28.40
CA SER A 100 11.98 -1.44 28.54
C SER A 100 12.78 -0.34 27.81
N VAL A 101 12.23 0.24 26.74
CA VAL A 101 12.84 1.36 25.99
C VAL A 101 12.55 2.69 26.67
N ILE A 102 11.42 2.79 27.35
CA ILE A 102 10.89 4.04 27.91
C ILE A 102 11.57 4.30 29.25
N ARG A 103 12.18 5.48 29.40
CA ARG A 103 12.77 5.92 30.67
C ARG A 103 12.28 7.31 31.02
N HIS A 104 11.65 7.45 32.19
CA HIS A 104 11.11 8.74 32.68
C HIS A 104 10.19 9.43 31.66
N ASP A 105 9.28 8.66 31.04
CA ASP A 105 8.43 9.15 29.95
C ASP A 105 9.22 9.81 28.80
N THR A 106 10.37 9.23 28.44
CA THR A 106 11.19 9.62 27.27
C THR A 106 11.77 8.41 26.54
N ILE A 107 12.09 8.58 25.25
CA ILE A 107 12.90 7.66 24.45
C ILE A 107 14.11 8.40 23.86
N LYS A 108 15.17 7.67 23.53
CA LYS A 108 16.33 8.25 22.85
C LYS A 108 15.96 8.67 21.44
N LEU A 109 16.48 9.80 20.97
CA LEU A 109 16.23 10.31 19.62
C LEU A 109 16.60 9.30 18.53
N GLY A 110 17.76 8.65 18.65
CA GLY A 110 18.18 7.63 17.68
C GLY A 110 17.23 6.42 17.62
N THR A 111 16.56 6.06 18.72
CA THR A 111 15.52 5.02 18.72
C THR A 111 14.30 5.46 17.93
N ALA A 112 13.84 6.70 18.14
CA ALA A 112 12.70 7.25 17.41
C ALA A 112 12.99 7.38 15.91
N GLU A 113 14.17 7.90 15.56
CA GLU A 113 14.62 8.04 14.16
C GLU A 113 14.68 6.69 13.46
N GLU A 114 15.27 5.68 14.11
CA GLU A 114 15.36 4.34 13.55
C GLU A 114 13.98 3.74 13.33
N PHE A 115 13.10 3.83 14.33
CA PHE A 115 11.74 3.30 14.24
C PHE A 115 10.98 3.92 13.06
N ILE A 116 11.01 5.25 12.92
CA ILE A 116 10.33 5.97 11.84
C ILE A 116 10.90 5.55 10.48
N ARG A 117 12.23 5.49 10.36
CA ARG A 117 12.92 5.10 9.12
C ARG A 117 12.55 3.68 8.70
N ARG A 118 12.52 2.74 9.64
CA ARG A 118 12.16 1.33 9.38
C ARG A 118 10.70 1.18 9.00
N MET A 119 9.80 1.88 9.68
CA MET A 119 8.38 1.87 9.35
C MET A 119 8.12 2.40 7.93
N ALA A 120 8.79 3.49 7.53
CA ALA A 120 8.68 4.02 6.17
C ALA A 120 9.17 3.01 5.11
N ARG A 121 10.29 2.33 5.37
CA ARG A 121 10.81 1.28 4.47
C ARG A 121 9.91 0.06 4.39
N LEU A 122 9.31 -0.35 5.51
CA LEU A 122 8.33 -1.43 5.56
C LEU A 122 7.12 -1.11 4.67
N LEU A 123 6.61 0.12 4.74
CA LEU A 123 5.48 0.57 3.91
C LEU A 123 5.85 0.63 2.43
N ALA A 124 7.03 1.16 2.11
CA ALA A 124 7.53 1.18 0.75
C ALA A 124 7.71 -0.24 0.17
N ALA A 125 8.26 -1.17 0.97
CA ALA A 125 8.42 -2.57 0.57
C ALA A 125 7.07 -3.28 0.39
N SER A 126 6.09 -2.98 1.26
CA SER A 126 4.74 -3.53 1.16
C SER A 126 4.02 -3.02 -0.10
N ALA A 127 4.16 -1.73 -0.44
CA ALA A 127 3.60 -1.15 -1.66
C ALA A 127 4.28 -1.71 -2.92
N HIS A 128 5.60 -1.88 -2.91
CA HIS A 128 6.31 -2.50 -4.03
C HIS A 128 5.84 -3.94 -4.24
N ALA A 129 5.70 -4.72 -3.17
CA ALA A 129 5.19 -6.08 -3.23
C ALA A 129 3.76 -6.12 -3.79
N GLU A 130 2.91 -5.14 -3.46
CA GLU A 130 1.56 -5.01 -4.01
C GLU A 130 1.54 -4.68 -5.51
N LEU A 131 2.50 -3.89 -6.00
CA LEU A 131 2.60 -3.54 -7.42
C LEU A 131 3.13 -4.69 -8.27
N HIS A 132 4.14 -5.42 -7.78
CA HIS A 132 4.94 -6.33 -8.60
C HIS A 132 4.80 -7.81 -8.23
N ALA A 133 4.19 -8.13 -7.08
CA ALA A 133 4.11 -9.49 -6.53
C ALA A 133 5.46 -10.25 -6.60
N SER A 134 6.55 -9.55 -6.27
CA SER A 134 7.93 -10.04 -6.30
C SER A 134 8.39 -10.55 -4.93
N ALA A 135 9.24 -11.58 -4.93
CA ALA A 135 9.78 -12.17 -3.70
C ALA A 135 10.88 -11.30 -3.09
N TYR A 136 11.57 -10.51 -3.90
CA TYR A 136 12.63 -9.58 -3.50
C TYR A 136 12.79 -8.47 -4.54
N PHE A 137 13.34 -7.32 -4.11
CA PHE A 137 13.76 -6.26 -5.02
C PHE A 137 15.09 -5.64 -4.59
N THR A 138 15.87 -5.18 -5.58
CA THR A 138 17.11 -4.42 -5.35
C THR A 138 16.87 -2.91 -5.29
N CYS A 139 15.87 -2.42 -6.04
CA CYS A 139 15.45 -1.03 -6.05
C CYS A 139 13.95 -0.94 -5.81
N VAL A 140 13.54 -0.03 -4.94
CA VAL A 140 12.12 0.22 -4.68
C VAL A 140 11.50 0.93 -5.88
N ASP A 141 10.22 0.66 -6.12
CA ASP A 141 9.47 1.29 -7.20
C ASP A 141 9.20 2.77 -6.85
N GLY A 142 9.28 3.67 -7.82
CA GLY A 142 9.07 5.10 -7.57
C GLY A 142 7.66 5.46 -7.11
N VAL A 143 6.63 4.69 -7.49
CA VAL A 143 5.26 4.82 -6.98
C VAL A 143 5.19 4.36 -5.53
N ALA A 144 5.78 3.21 -5.21
CA ALA A 144 5.82 2.67 -3.84
C ALA A 144 6.59 3.60 -2.88
N GLN A 145 7.69 4.19 -3.34
CA GLN A 145 8.47 5.16 -2.57
C GLN A 145 7.66 6.42 -2.29
N ARG A 146 7.00 7.01 -3.29
CA ARG A 146 6.14 8.19 -3.12
C ARG A 146 5.00 7.93 -2.14
N TYR A 147 4.37 6.76 -2.22
CA TYR A 147 3.34 6.36 -1.25
C TYR A 147 3.87 6.40 0.19
N ALA A 148 5.05 5.83 0.44
CA ALA A 148 5.64 5.83 1.78
C ALA A 148 6.00 7.25 2.26
N GLU A 149 6.40 8.14 1.35
CA GLU A 149 6.67 9.56 1.63
C GLU A 149 5.40 10.38 1.92
N GLU A 150 4.25 9.98 1.36
CA GLU A 150 2.95 10.60 1.63
C GLU A 150 2.34 10.15 2.97
N CYS A 151 2.79 9.02 3.52
CA CYS A 151 2.41 8.57 4.86
C CYS A 151 2.90 9.55 5.93
N ARG A 152 2.07 9.82 6.94
CA ARG A 152 2.35 10.85 7.95
C ARG A 152 2.53 10.24 9.32
N PHE A 153 3.45 10.81 10.10
CA PHE A 153 3.57 10.51 11.51
C PHE A 153 2.50 11.27 12.31
N GLY A 154 1.54 10.53 12.87
CA GLY A 154 0.46 11.05 13.69
C GLY A 154 0.92 11.44 15.10
N HIS A 155 0.04 12.14 15.83
CA HIS A 155 0.34 12.56 17.20
C HIS A 155 0.46 11.36 18.15
N THR A 156 1.38 11.46 19.10
CA THR A 156 1.54 10.52 20.22
C THR A 156 0.80 11.07 21.45
N PHE A 157 0.21 10.20 22.27
CA PHE A 157 -0.39 10.62 23.55
C PHE A 157 0.67 10.68 24.64
N ARG A 158 0.54 11.65 25.56
CA ARG A 158 1.44 11.78 26.71
C ARG A 158 1.40 10.50 27.57
N GLY A 159 2.57 9.93 27.88
CA GLY A 159 2.68 8.64 28.59
C GLY A 159 2.55 7.42 27.68
N SER A 160 2.37 7.60 26.37
CA SER A 160 2.45 6.53 25.39
C SER A 160 3.53 6.85 24.35
N PHE A 161 4.58 6.03 24.28
CA PHE A 161 5.49 6.04 23.13
C PHE A 161 4.89 5.19 22.00
N GLY A 162 3.66 5.55 21.65
CA GLY A 162 2.94 4.99 20.51
C GLY A 162 3.36 5.72 19.24
N PHE A 163 3.79 4.99 18.22
CA PHE A 163 4.02 5.50 16.88
C PHE A 163 2.74 5.26 16.08
N THR A 164 2.09 6.33 15.62
CA THR A 164 0.95 6.19 14.70
C THR A 164 1.38 6.67 13.33
N VAL A 165 1.21 5.83 12.32
CA VAL A 165 1.37 6.22 10.93
C VAL A 165 0.00 6.33 10.29
N GLU A 166 -0.29 7.49 9.71
CA GLU A 166 -1.47 7.76 8.90
C GLU A 166 -1.11 7.46 7.44
N SER A 167 -1.63 6.35 6.91
CA SER A 167 -1.54 6.00 5.50
C SER A 167 -2.73 6.56 4.76
N PRO A 168 -2.55 7.45 3.76
CA PRO A 168 -3.69 8.06 3.06
C PRO A 168 -4.51 6.99 2.37
N VAL A 169 -5.83 7.08 2.49
CA VAL A 169 -6.73 6.28 1.67
C VAL A 169 -7.57 7.24 0.84
N GLY A 170 -7.51 7.09 -0.49
CA GLY A 170 -8.32 7.89 -1.41
C GLY A 170 -9.81 7.77 -1.11
N PRO A 171 -10.66 8.67 -1.64
CA PRO A 171 -12.09 8.64 -1.34
C PRO A 171 -12.81 7.42 -1.95
N ASN A 172 -13.70 6.78 -1.21
CA ASN A 172 -14.59 5.72 -1.72
C ASN A 172 -15.84 6.30 -2.42
N THR A 173 -15.64 7.07 -3.49
CA THR A 173 -16.77 7.70 -4.21
C THR A 173 -17.14 6.87 -5.43
N ILE A 174 -18.37 6.37 -5.48
CA ILE A 174 -18.93 5.76 -6.70
C ILE A 174 -19.19 6.89 -7.70
N MET A 175 -18.55 6.85 -8.88
CA MET A 175 -18.85 7.83 -9.91
C MET A 175 -20.25 7.58 -10.50
N PRO A 176 -21.01 8.64 -10.85
CA PRO A 176 -22.31 8.47 -11.50
C PRO A 176 -22.18 7.63 -12.77
N GLY A 177 -22.81 6.44 -12.80
CA GLY A 177 -22.78 5.50 -13.92
C GLY A 177 -21.97 4.23 -13.68
N GLU A 178 -21.24 4.11 -12.56
CA GLU A 178 -20.54 2.88 -12.18
C GLU A 178 -21.45 1.98 -11.32
N ALA A 179 -21.58 0.71 -11.73
CA ALA A 179 -22.46 -0.26 -11.06
C ALA A 179 -21.80 -0.92 -9.82
N ALA A 180 -20.49 -0.76 -9.65
CA ALA A 180 -19.73 -1.35 -8.55
C ALA A 180 -18.81 -0.29 -7.92
N PRO A 181 -18.55 -0.38 -6.60
CA PRO A 181 -17.56 0.48 -5.96
C PRO A 181 -16.18 0.30 -6.62
N PRO A 182 -15.37 1.36 -6.70
CA PRO A 182 -14.04 1.28 -7.28
C PRO A 182 -13.20 0.24 -6.52
N ALA A 183 -12.30 -0.43 -7.24
CA ALA A 183 -11.28 -1.25 -6.60
C ALA A 183 -10.53 -0.39 -5.56
N PRO A 184 -10.20 -0.94 -4.37
CA PRO A 184 -9.49 -0.20 -3.35
C PRO A 184 -8.19 0.38 -3.91
N PRO A 185 -7.82 1.62 -3.57
CA PRO A 185 -6.64 2.27 -4.13
C PRO A 185 -5.36 1.60 -3.61
N LEU A 186 -4.22 1.89 -4.24
CA LEU A 186 -2.94 1.22 -3.95
C LEU A 186 -2.61 1.26 -2.46
N GLU A 187 -2.88 2.39 -1.82
CA GLU A 187 -2.59 2.65 -0.41
C GLU A 187 -3.36 1.69 0.51
N ARG A 188 -4.67 1.55 0.26
CA ARG A 188 -5.52 0.60 0.99
C ARG A 188 -5.06 -0.84 0.76
N ARG A 189 -4.75 -1.21 -0.49
CA ARG A 189 -4.26 -2.56 -0.80
C ARG A 189 -2.91 -2.84 -0.17
N THR A 190 -2.05 -1.82 -0.05
CA THR A 190 -0.76 -1.92 0.64
C THR A 190 -0.95 -2.23 2.12
N VAL A 191 -1.84 -1.52 2.81
CA VAL A 191 -2.11 -1.78 4.24
C VAL A 191 -2.78 -3.14 4.44
N GLN A 192 -3.68 -3.55 3.54
CA GLN A 192 -4.24 -4.91 3.52
C GLN A 192 -3.15 -5.98 3.35
N ARG A 193 -2.21 -5.77 2.42
CA ARG A 193 -1.08 -6.67 2.19
C ARG A 193 -0.16 -6.76 3.40
N LEU A 194 0.15 -5.62 4.02
CA LEU A 194 0.90 -5.59 5.27
C LEU A 194 0.21 -6.43 6.35
N ALA A 195 -1.10 -6.24 6.53
CA ALA A 195 -1.87 -6.98 7.52
C ALA A 195 -1.94 -8.49 7.23
N ARG A 196 -2.15 -8.90 5.97
CA ARG A 196 -2.08 -10.31 5.55
C ARG A 196 -0.72 -10.92 5.84
N GLY A 197 0.35 -10.19 5.52
CA GLY A 197 1.70 -10.67 5.73
C GLY A 197 2.11 -10.73 7.20
N LEU A 198 1.63 -9.81 8.05
CA LEU A 198 1.81 -9.90 9.50
C LEU A 198 1.14 -11.14 10.10
N ARG A 199 -0.03 -11.55 9.60
CA ARG A 199 -0.67 -12.81 9.99
C ARG A 199 0.12 -14.04 9.58
N LEU A 200 0.67 -14.03 8.35
CA LEU A 200 1.53 -15.10 7.87
C LEU A 200 2.78 -15.22 8.74
N ILE A 201 3.35 -14.09 9.17
CA ILE A 201 4.47 -14.06 10.10
C ILE A 201 4.06 -14.62 11.46
N GLU A 202 2.91 -14.25 12.02
CA GLU A 202 2.43 -14.84 13.29
C GLU A 202 2.25 -16.36 13.19
N GLY A 203 1.68 -16.86 12.09
CA GLY A 203 1.56 -18.30 11.82
C GLY A 203 2.93 -18.98 11.74
N ALA A 204 3.84 -18.42 10.95
CA ALA A 204 5.20 -18.93 10.80
C ALA A 204 5.98 -18.95 12.12
N ILE A 205 5.78 -17.94 12.98
CA ILE A 205 6.37 -17.88 14.31
C ILE A 205 5.76 -18.96 15.21
N ALA A 206 4.44 -19.11 15.21
CA ALA A 206 3.75 -20.10 16.03
C ALA A 206 4.11 -21.55 15.67
N HIS A 207 4.37 -21.82 14.40
CA HIS A 207 4.77 -23.15 13.91
C HIS A 207 6.27 -23.33 13.75
N GLU A 208 7.06 -22.29 14.02
CA GLU A 208 8.52 -22.25 13.76
C GLU A 208 8.89 -22.67 12.32
N ASP A 209 8.05 -22.29 11.34
CA ASP A 209 8.22 -22.63 9.92
C ASP A 209 8.34 -21.36 9.05
N PRO A 210 9.58 -20.90 8.74
CA PRO A 210 9.82 -19.78 7.84
C PRO A 210 9.22 -19.99 6.43
N SER A 211 9.00 -21.24 6.02
CA SER A 211 8.50 -21.54 4.68
C SER A 211 7.03 -21.16 4.49
N GLU A 212 6.27 -20.92 5.55
CA GLU A 212 4.92 -20.33 5.45
C GLU A 212 4.96 -18.91 4.86
N ILE A 213 5.91 -18.09 5.30
CA ILE A 213 6.13 -16.74 4.75
C ILE A 213 6.53 -16.86 3.29
N VAL A 214 7.45 -17.79 2.97
CA VAL A 214 7.94 -18.02 1.61
C VAL A 214 6.81 -18.46 0.68
N ARG A 215 5.88 -19.32 1.12
CA ARG A 215 4.74 -19.74 0.31
C ARG A 215 3.69 -18.63 0.14
N GLY A 216 3.56 -17.73 1.10
CA GLY A 216 2.54 -16.69 1.14
C GLY A 216 2.94 -15.33 0.57
N TYR A 217 4.17 -15.16 0.07
CA TYR A 217 4.70 -13.84 -0.30
C TYR A 217 3.88 -13.12 -1.40
N GLU A 218 3.20 -13.86 -2.28
CA GLU A 218 2.39 -13.29 -3.38
C GLU A 218 1.23 -12.42 -2.90
N VAL A 219 0.71 -12.68 -1.69
CA VAL A 219 -0.38 -11.91 -1.06
C VAL A 219 0.04 -11.23 0.25
N GLY A 220 1.25 -11.52 0.74
CA GLY A 220 1.82 -11.03 1.98
C GLY A 220 3.12 -10.24 1.77
N LEU A 221 4.08 -10.43 2.66
CA LEU A 221 5.34 -9.68 2.66
C LEU A 221 6.43 -10.39 1.86
N ASN A 222 7.27 -9.59 1.21
CA ASN A 222 8.46 -10.04 0.50
C ASN A 222 9.71 -10.00 1.40
N ALA A 223 10.87 -10.38 0.88
CA ALA A 223 12.12 -10.42 1.64
C ALA A 223 12.47 -9.06 2.27
N ASN A 224 12.35 -7.97 1.51
CA ASN A 224 12.68 -6.62 1.98
C ASN A 224 11.79 -6.21 3.16
N ALA A 225 10.49 -6.48 3.10
CA ALA A 225 9.57 -6.17 4.19
C ALA A 225 9.82 -7.05 5.44
N CYS A 226 10.13 -8.34 5.25
CA CYS A 226 10.50 -9.25 6.35
C CYS A 226 11.77 -8.77 7.08
N GLU A 227 12.76 -8.27 6.35
CA GLU A 227 13.99 -7.72 6.93
C GLU A 227 13.74 -6.43 7.72
N GLU A 228 12.91 -5.52 7.20
CA GLU A 228 12.56 -4.29 7.91
C GLU A 228 11.75 -4.58 9.18
N LEU A 229 10.86 -5.58 9.16
CA LEU A 229 10.18 -6.05 10.38
C LEU A 229 11.12 -6.72 11.38
N ALA A 230 12.03 -7.59 10.93
CA ALA A 230 13.04 -8.18 11.81
C ALA A 230 13.91 -7.11 12.46
N ALA A 231 14.32 -6.10 11.69
CA ALA A 231 15.09 -4.97 12.20
C ALA A 231 14.30 -4.09 13.18
N LEU A 232 12.98 -3.93 12.99
CA LEU A 232 12.09 -3.21 13.92
C LEU A 232 12.06 -3.86 15.32
N VAL A 233 11.98 -5.19 15.38
CA VAL A 233 11.93 -5.95 16.66
C VAL A 233 13.25 -5.85 17.43
N GLU A 234 14.35 -5.69 16.71
CA GLU A 234 15.70 -5.60 17.27
C GLU A 234 16.17 -4.19 17.57
N VAL A 235 15.34 -3.17 17.28
CA VAL A 235 15.64 -1.80 17.71
C VAL A 235 16.02 -1.86 19.20
N PRO A 236 17.17 -1.32 19.60
CA PRO A 236 17.74 -1.60 20.91
C PRO A 236 16.74 -1.37 22.05
N HIS A 237 16.62 -2.39 22.90
CA HIS A 237 15.71 -2.44 24.06
C HIS A 237 14.22 -2.61 23.73
N ALA A 238 13.82 -2.76 22.46
CA ALA A 238 12.45 -3.11 22.10
C ALA A 238 12.14 -4.52 22.63
N GLY A 239 12.60 -5.58 21.98
CA GLY A 239 12.34 -6.96 22.44
C GLY A 239 10.89 -7.45 22.24
N GLU A 240 9.97 -6.52 22.03
CA GLU A 240 8.60 -6.72 21.55
C GLU A 240 8.19 -5.54 20.68
N VAL A 241 7.52 -5.81 19.56
CA VAL A 241 6.82 -4.80 18.77
C VAL A 241 5.39 -5.25 18.60
N ARG A 242 4.45 -4.40 19.05
CA ARG A 242 3.03 -4.55 18.73
C ARG A 242 2.66 -3.66 17.56
N LEU A 243 1.91 -4.19 16.60
CA LEU A 243 1.35 -3.46 15.47
C LEU A 243 -0.17 -3.65 15.44
N ASP A 244 -0.91 -2.57 15.58
CA ASP A 244 -2.37 -2.54 15.45
C ASP A 244 -2.73 -1.78 14.16
N ILE A 245 -3.60 -2.34 13.33
CA ILE A 245 -4.08 -1.65 12.12
C ILE A 245 -5.55 -1.28 12.31
N VAL A 246 -5.89 -0.03 11.99
CA VAL A 246 -7.26 0.48 11.98
C VAL A 246 -7.56 0.99 10.58
N PHE A 247 -8.48 0.33 9.88
CA PHE A 247 -8.88 0.73 8.54
C PHE A 247 -9.83 1.94 8.58
N SER A 248 -9.72 2.82 7.58
CA SER A 248 -10.68 3.90 7.37
C SER A 248 -12.11 3.35 7.29
N PRO A 249 -13.06 3.95 8.04
CA PRO A 249 -14.46 3.52 8.05
C PRO A 249 -15.15 3.66 6.69
N GLU A 250 -14.72 4.61 5.85
CA GLU A 250 -15.36 4.89 4.55
C GLU A 250 -15.25 3.72 3.57
N TRP A 251 -14.16 2.97 3.64
CA TRP A 251 -13.93 1.77 2.84
C TRP A 251 -14.36 0.48 3.55
N GLY A 252 -14.83 0.59 4.77
CA GLY A 252 -15.17 -0.55 5.62
C GLY A 252 -13.98 -1.42 5.98
N VAL A 253 -14.31 -2.58 6.54
CA VAL A 253 -13.38 -3.58 7.04
C VAL A 253 -13.11 -4.62 5.94
N PRO A 254 -11.85 -4.89 5.59
CA PRO A 254 -11.52 -5.98 4.68
C PRO A 254 -11.92 -7.34 5.28
N GLU A 255 -12.73 -8.14 4.57
CA GLU A 255 -13.23 -9.43 5.06
C GLU A 255 -12.09 -10.42 5.37
N ASP A 256 -11.05 -10.41 4.54
CA ASP A 256 -9.90 -11.27 4.68
C ASP A 256 -9.07 -10.92 5.91
N VAL A 257 -9.04 -9.65 6.36
CA VAL A 257 -8.17 -9.13 7.44
C VAL A 257 -8.92 -8.78 8.75
N GLY A 258 -10.24 -8.65 8.71
CA GLY A 258 -11.02 -8.28 9.89
C GLY A 258 -10.78 -6.84 10.37
N ALA A 259 -11.53 -6.44 11.41
CA ALA A 259 -11.78 -5.02 11.72
C ALA A 259 -10.61 -4.26 12.35
N ALA A 260 -9.79 -4.96 13.15
CA ALA A 260 -8.69 -4.36 13.88
C ALA A 260 -7.64 -5.44 14.17
N PRO A 261 -6.89 -5.89 13.16
CA PRO A 261 -5.86 -6.89 13.40
C PRO A 261 -4.77 -6.29 14.30
N SER A 262 -4.37 -7.06 15.31
CA SER A 262 -3.33 -6.72 16.26
C SER A 262 -2.29 -7.83 16.21
N PHE A 263 -1.03 -7.43 16.06
CA PHE A 263 0.08 -8.33 15.84
C PHE A 263 1.14 -8.12 16.89
N GLU A 264 1.59 -9.20 17.52
CA GLU A 264 2.58 -9.15 18.58
C GLU A 264 3.81 -9.97 18.20
N ILE A 265 4.90 -9.27 17.87
CA ILE A 265 6.16 -9.90 17.48
C ILE A 265 7.14 -9.79 18.65
N ARG A 266 7.37 -10.93 19.33
CA ARG A 266 8.24 -11.06 20.51
C ARG A 266 9.51 -11.85 20.21
N HIS A 267 10.56 -11.60 20.98
CA HIS A 267 11.79 -12.41 21.05
C HIS A 267 12.70 -12.41 19.80
N ALA A 268 13.95 -12.86 20.02
CA ALA A 268 14.95 -13.06 18.97
C ALA A 268 14.55 -14.16 17.96
N LEU A 269 13.80 -15.19 18.39
CA LEU A 269 13.34 -16.28 17.52
C LEU A 269 12.48 -15.76 16.35
N SER A 270 11.61 -14.78 16.61
CA SER A 270 10.79 -14.17 15.55
C SER A 270 11.63 -13.44 14.51
N ALA A 271 12.70 -12.77 14.94
CA ALA A 271 13.63 -12.10 14.01
C ALA A 271 14.45 -13.11 13.19
N GLU A 272 14.79 -14.26 13.75
CA GLU A 272 15.46 -15.36 13.04
C GLU A 272 14.54 -15.95 11.96
N ILE A 273 13.31 -16.31 12.30
CA ILE A 273 12.31 -16.85 11.35
C ILE A 273 12.10 -15.87 10.17
N MET A 274 11.92 -14.58 10.45
CA MET A 274 11.75 -13.57 9.39
C MET A 274 12.98 -13.43 8.50
N ARG A 275 14.20 -13.56 9.05
CA ARG A 275 15.44 -13.51 8.25
C ARG A 275 15.65 -14.76 7.41
N GLU A 276 15.36 -15.93 7.96
CA GLU A 276 15.44 -17.18 7.22
C GLU A 276 14.48 -17.16 6.03
N ALA A 277 13.24 -16.70 6.26
CA ALA A 277 12.27 -16.47 5.19
C ALA A 277 12.78 -15.44 4.17
N ALA A 278 13.33 -14.31 4.61
CA ALA A 278 13.89 -13.30 3.70
C ALA A 278 15.04 -13.84 2.85
N LYS A 279 15.94 -14.64 3.45
CA LYS A 279 17.04 -15.30 2.74
C LYS A 279 16.53 -16.29 1.71
N ALA A 280 15.54 -17.10 2.06
CA ALA A 280 14.91 -18.05 1.14
C ALA A 280 14.19 -17.34 -0.01
N LEU A 281 13.48 -16.23 0.27
CA LEU A 281 12.81 -15.42 -0.74
C LEU A 281 13.80 -14.78 -1.72
N ARG A 282 14.92 -14.21 -1.23
CA ARG A 282 16.02 -13.71 -2.08
C ARG A 282 16.56 -14.80 -2.98
N HIS A 283 16.82 -15.99 -2.43
CA HIS A 283 17.33 -17.11 -3.22
C HIS A 283 16.34 -17.52 -4.31
N SER A 284 15.05 -17.62 -3.97
CA SER A 284 14.00 -17.95 -4.94
C SER A 284 13.82 -16.90 -6.04
N ASP A 285 14.11 -15.63 -5.74
CA ASP A 285 14.08 -14.52 -6.69
C ASP A 285 15.29 -14.60 -7.64
N ASP A 286 16.49 -14.85 -7.10
CA ASP A 286 17.71 -15.06 -7.88
C ASP A 286 17.60 -16.27 -8.83
N GLU A 287 16.98 -17.36 -8.40
CA GLU A 287 16.72 -18.53 -9.27
C GLU A 287 15.75 -18.22 -10.41
N ARG A 288 14.86 -17.23 -10.25
CA ARG A 288 13.94 -16.80 -11.30
C ARG A 288 14.59 -15.82 -12.27
N ARG A 289 15.61 -15.07 -11.86
CA ARG A 289 16.36 -14.19 -12.75
C ARG A 289 17.27 -15.01 -13.65
N ARG A 290 16.93 -15.05 -14.93
CA ARG A 290 17.64 -15.85 -15.94
C ARG A 290 17.91 -15.01 -17.16
N THR A 291 19.02 -15.31 -17.84
CA THR A 291 19.23 -14.87 -19.21
C THR A 291 18.75 -15.97 -20.13
N ILE A 292 17.74 -15.67 -20.93
CA ILE A 292 17.23 -16.58 -21.95
C ILE A 292 17.97 -16.30 -23.26
N VAL A 293 18.37 -17.36 -23.95
CA VAL A 293 19.06 -17.27 -25.25
C VAL A 293 18.32 -18.13 -26.26
N GLY A 294 17.73 -17.51 -27.27
CA GLY A 294 16.85 -18.26 -28.16
C GLY A 294 16.52 -17.60 -29.48
N LEU A 295 15.78 -18.33 -30.31
CA LEU A 295 15.29 -17.84 -31.58
C LEU A 295 13.90 -17.24 -31.41
N ILE A 296 13.66 -16.09 -32.03
CA ILE A 296 12.31 -15.53 -32.08
C ILE A 296 11.49 -16.36 -33.07
N ARG A 297 10.38 -16.92 -32.60
CA ARG A 297 9.47 -17.74 -33.41
C ARG A 297 8.18 -17.02 -33.76
N THR A 298 7.76 -16.07 -32.93
CA THR A 298 6.51 -15.34 -33.12
C THR A 298 6.68 -13.89 -32.73
N LEU A 299 6.14 -13.01 -33.56
CA LEU A 299 6.06 -11.57 -33.34
C LEU A 299 4.57 -11.24 -33.26
N HIS A 300 4.12 -10.65 -32.15
CA HIS A 300 2.75 -10.22 -31.96
C HIS A 300 2.71 -8.70 -31.76
N SER A 301 2.09 -8.02 -32.74
CA SER A 301 1.73 -6.60 -32.62
C SER A 301 0.22 -6.47 -32.74
N ASN A 302 -0.41 -5.84 -31.73
CA ASN A 302 -1.82 -5.47 -31.80
C ASN A 302 -2.02 -4.09 -32.46
N GLU A 303 -0.92 -3.38 -32.73
CA GLU A 303 -0.93 -2.05 -33.32
C GLU A 303 -0.44 -2.07 -34.77
N ASN A 304 -0.86 -1.07 -35.55
CA ASN A 304 -0.35 -0.85 -36.89
C ASN A 304 1.16 -0.54 -36.80
N PRO A 305 2.04 -1.15 -37.63
CA PRO A 305 3.49 -0.90 -37.59
C PRO A 305 3.89 0.58 -37.69
N SER A 306 3.01 1.41 -38.24
CA SER A 306 3.16 2.87 -38.38
C SER A 306 3.04 3.64 -37.07
N ASP A 307 2.39 3.03 -36.06
CA ASP A 307 2.03 3.64 -34.77
C ASP A 307 2.89 3.12 -33.60
N LEU A 308 3.96 2.36 -33.89
CA LEU A 308 4.81 1.69 -32.89
C LEU A 308 5.41 2.62 -31.82
N PHE A 309 5.48 3.92 -32.10
CA PHE A 309 6.06 4.94 -31.21
C PHE A 309 5.02 5.92 -30.65
N SER A 310 3.75 5.82 -31.04
CA SER A 310 2.75 6.86 -30.73
C SER A 310 1.90 6.56 -29.49
N ILE A 311 1.87 5.32 -29.01
CA ILE A 311 1.11 4.92 -27.81
C ILE A 311 1.93 3.87 -27.03
N SER A 312 1.85 3.88 -25.70
CA SER A 312 2.74 3.22 -24.73
C SER A 312 2.78 1.67 -24.74
N GLY A 313 2.59 1.01 -25.88
CA GLY A 313 2.44 -0.44 -25.98
C GLY A 313 3.77 -1.16 -26.17
N THR A 314 4.26 -1.82 -25.12
CA THR A 314 5.21 -2.92 -25.31
C THR A 314 4.60 -3.98 -26.23
N GLN A 315 5.39 -4.55 -27.14
CA GLN A 315 4.92 -5.57 -28.09
C GLN A 315 5.43 -6.94 -27.69
N ASP A 316 4.61 -7.96 -27.89
CA ASP A 316 4.93 -9.31 -27.44
C ASP A 316 5.70 -10.11 -28.49
N VAL A 317 6.74 -10.79 -28.05
CA VAL A 317 7.48 -11.77 -28.85
C VAL A 317 7.49 -13.13 -28.15
N ILE A 318 7.58 -14.21 -28.92
CA ILE A 318 7.81 -15.56 -28.39
C ILE A 318 9.22 -16.00 -28.78
N VAL A 319 10.06 -16.18 -27.76
CA VAL A 319 11.42 -16.70 -27.86
C VAL A 319 11.39 -18.19 -27.55
N GLU A 320 11.92 -19.00 -28.47
CA GLU A 320 12.15 -20.42 -28.25
C GLU A 320 13.54 -20.61 -27.67
N TRP A 321 13.60 -21.04 -26.41
CA TRP A 321 14.83 -21.16 -25.62
C TRP A 321 15.03 -22.62 -25.20
N ALA A 322 16.22 -23.16 -25.45
CA ALA A 322 16.65 -24.43 -24.89
C ALA A 322 17.18 -24.21 -23.46
N SER A 323 16.29 -24.32 -22.48
CA SER A 323 16.63 -24.27 -21.05
C SER A 323 17.31 -25.57 -20.62
N GLU A 324 18.34 -25.47 -19.79
CA GLU A 324 19.01 -26.64 -19.19
C GLU A 324 18.07 -27.43 -18.26
N GLU A 325 17.12 -26.74 -17.62
CA GLU A 325 16.23 -27.32 -16.61
C GLU A 325 14.95 -27.91 -17.22
N HIS A 326 14.39 -27.23 -18.22
CA HIS A 326 13.06 -27.56 -18.78
C HIS A 326 13.10 -28.01 -20.25
N GLY A 327 14.29 -28.13 -20.83
CA GLY A 327 14.44 -28.41 -22.25
C GLY A 327 13.96 -27.24 -23.12
N LEU A 328 13.42 -27.56 -24.30
CA LEU A 328 12.97 -26.55 -25.25
C LEU A 328 11.63 -25.94 -24.82
N ILE A 329 11.65 -24.68 -24.37
CA ILE A 329 10.48 -23.94 -23.91
C ILE A 329 10.23 -22.68 -24.74
N ARG A 330 8.97 -22.24 -24.77
CA ARG A 330 8.54 -21.00 -25.41
C ARG A 330 8.27 -19.95 -24.34
N VAL A 331 9.00 -18.85 -24.41
CA VAL A 331 8.95 -17.74 -23.45
C VAL A 331 8.37 -16.51 -24.15
N ARG A 332 7.27 -15.98 -23.61
CA ARG A 332 6.69 -14.70 -24.04
C ARG A 332 7.42 -13.56 -23.35
N VAL A 333 7.79 -12.55 -24.12
CA VAL A 333 8.51 -11.37 -23.64
C VAL A 333 7.83 -10.13 -24.22
N SER A 334 7.51 -9.14 -23.38
CA SER A 334 6.94 -7.86 -23.81
C SER A 334 8.07 -6.84 -23.93
N LEU A 335 8.38 -6.41 -25.15
CA LEU A 335 9.52 -5.55 -25.46
C LEU A 335 9.08 -4.12 -25.79
N PRO A 336 9.87 -3.09 -25.42
CA PRO A 336 9.65 -1.74 -25.90
C PRO A 336 9.85 -1.65 -27.43
N PRO A 337 9.34 -0.59 -28.09
CA PRO A 337 9.39 -0.42 -29.54
C PRO A 337 10.79 -0.63 -30.16
N GLU A 338 11.83 -0.09 -29.52
CA GLU A 338 13.21 -0.19 -30.02
C GLU A 338 13.73 -1.63 -30.04
N GLU A 339 13.56 -2.35 -28.94
CA GLU A 339 13.97 -3.76 -28.81
C GLU A 339 13.10 -4.68 -29.67
N TYR A 340 11.81 -4.36 -29.81
CA TYR A 340 10.91 -5.10 -30.71
C TYR A 340 11.37 -5.03 -32.17
N LEU A 341 11.85 -3.87 -32.64
CA LEU A 341 12.40 -3.75 -34.00
C LEU A 341 13.67 -4.60 -34.18
N GLN A 342 14.53 -4.68 -33.16
CA GLN A 342 15.68 -5.58 -33.18
C GLN A 342 15.25 -7.05 -33.21
N ALA A 343 14.21 -7.40 -32.46
CA ALA A 343 13.59 -8.72 -32.48
C ALA A 343 13.05 -9.10 -33.87
N VAL A 344 12.43 -8.15 -34.59
CA VAL A 344 12.00 -8.35 -35.98
C VAL A 344 13.18 -8.68 -36.90
N ASP A 345 14.30 -7.98 -36.74
CA ASP A 345 15.51 -8.24 -37.54
C ASP A 345 16.14 -9.61 -37.22
N ALA A 346 16.22 -9.98 -35.95
CA ALA A 346 16.70 -11.31 -35.53
C ALA A 346 15.82 -12.42 -36.13
N HIS A 347 14.49 -12.25 -36.11
CA HIS A 347 13.55 -13.20 -36.71
C HIS A 347 13.76 -13.35 -38.23
N LYS A 348 14.00 -12.25 -38.94
CA LYS A 348 14.27 -12.27 -40.39
C LYS A 348 15.60 -12.94 -40.73
N THR A 349 16.62 -12.71 -39.92
CA THR A 349 18.00 -13.17 -40.17
C THR A 349 18.30 -14.53 -39.55
N GLY A 350 17.41 -15.07 -38.71
CA GLY A 350 17.61 -16.32 -37.98
C GLY A 350 18.66 -16.20 -36.87
N ARG A 351 18.98 -14.98 -36.42
CA ARG A 351 19.92 -14.74 -35.31
C ARG A 351 19.27 -15.04 -33.96
N MET A 352 20.08 -15.50 -33.03
CA MET A 352 19.65 -15.68 -31.65
C MET A 352 19.59 -14.34 -30.94
N VAL A 353 18.73 -14.25 -29.94
CA VAL A 353 18.62 -13.10 -29.05
C VAL A 353 18.94 -13.55 -27.63
N SER A 354 19.59 -12.68 -26.88
CA SER A 354 19.82 -12.82 -25.44
C SER A 354 18.99 -11.77 -24.72
N ILE A 355 18.20 -12.20 -23.73
CA ILE A 355 17.34 -11.31 -22.94
C ILE A 355 17.45 -11.72 -21.48
N HIS A 356 17.76 -10.77 -20.60
CA HIS A 356 17.79 -11.01 -19.17
C HIS A 356 16.48 -10.56 -18.52
N GLY A 357 15.93 -11.34 -17.60
CA GLY A 357 14.69 -10.98 -16.91
C GLY A 357 14.25 -12.03 -15.90
N GLU A 358 13.03 -11.90 -15.40
CA GLU A 358 12.44 -12.77 -14.38
C GLU A 358 11.54 -13.82 -15.04
N LEU A 359 11.99 -15.08 -15.03
CA LEU A 359 11.26 -16.19 -15.62
C LEU A 359 10.15 -16.65 -14.68
N LYS A 360 8.90 -16.46 -15.11
CA LYS A 360 7.71 -16.92 -14.40
C LYS A 360 7.20 -18.24 -14.97
N PRO A 361 6.74 -19.17 -14.11
CA PRO A 361 6.18 -20.45 -14.53
C PRO A 361 5.01 -20.27 -15.52
N PRO A 362 4.78 -21.26 -16.38
CA PRO A 362 3.87 -21.10 -17.51
C PRO A 362 2.41 -21.10 -17.06
N GLY A 363 1.63 -20.17 -17.61
CA GLY A 363 0.18 -20.32 -17.71
C GLY A 363 -0.16 -21.13 -18.97
N ARG A 364 -0.11 -20.45 -20.12
CA ARG A 364 -0.10 -21.08 -21.47
C ARG A 364 1.29 -21.07 -22.12
N PHE A 365 2.11 -20.09 -21.75
CA PHE A 365 3.52 -19.94 -22.12
C PHE A 365 4.29 -19.51 -20.87
N TRP A 366 5.58 -19.79 -20.83
CA TRP A 366 6.49 -19.15 -19.87
C TRP A 366 6.51 -17.64 -20.16
N ARG A 367 6.72 -16.81 -19.14
CA ARG A 367 6.85 -15.36 -19.31
C ARG A 367 8.18 -14.89 -18.75
N LEU A 368 8.82 -13.99 -19.49
CA LEU A 368 9.94 -13.21 -18.97
C LEU A 368 9.42 -11.82 -18.61
N GLU A 369 9.33 -11.55 -17.31
CA GLU A 369 8.95 -10.25 -16.79
C GLU A 369 10.18 -9.37 -16.60
N ASN A 370 9.99 -8.05 -16.61
CA ASN A 370 11.05 -7.05 -16.49
C ASN A 370 12.26 -7.31 -17.43
N PRO A 371 12.02 -7.52 -18.75
CA PRO A 371 13.10 -7.80 -19.68
C PRO A 371 14.06 -6.63 -19.80
N ARG A 372 15.35 -6.94 -19.88
CA ARG A 372 16.46 -6.00 -20.01
C ARG A 372 17.64 -6.67 -20.73
N ASP A 373 18.63 -5.85 -21.09
CA ASP A 373 19.86 -6.29 -21.76
C ASP A 373 19.58 -7.08 -23.06
N PHE A 374 18.57 -6.67 -23.83
CA PHE A 374 18.25 -7.28 -25.11
C PHE A 374 19.45 -7.14 -26.07
N THR A 375 19.98 -8.27 -26.53
CA THR A 375 21.15 -8.29 -27.40
C THR A 375 20.98 -9.29 -28.55
N LEU A 376 21.40 -8.91 -29.75
CA LEU A 376 21.50 -9.80 -30.92
C LEU A 376 22.83 -10.56 -30.87
N LEU A 377 22.79 -11.89 -31.06
CA LEU A 377 23.97 -12.78 -31.07
C LEU A 377 24.44 -13.12 -32.48
#